data_AF-A0A535SDK5-F1
#
_entry.id   AF-A0A535SDK5-F1
#
_cell.length_a   1.000
_cell.length_b   1.000
_cell.length_c   1.000
_cell.angle_alpha   90.00
_cell.angle_beta   90.00
_cell.angle_gamma   90.00
#
_symmetry.space_group_name_H-M   'P 1'
#
loop_
_entity.id
_entity.type
_entity.pdbx_description
1 polymer ?
#
loop_
_entity_poly.entity_id
_entity_poly.type
_entity_poly.pdbx_seq_one_letter_code
_entity_poly.pdbx_strand_id
1 'polypeptide(L)'
;MEITRKVARGTHEKAKELLLLTKAGTEFNTAFIERLNGTFRERLASLTRKCRHAAARMETLEAGMYLIGCTYNFCFPHQELSKKAYFGGPTTPAMAAALTDHIWGMRELLM
;
A
#
# COMPACT_ATOMS: atom_id res chain seq x y z
N MET A 1 -13.60 6.67 -20.25
CA MET A 1 -12.65 7.69 -19.77
C MET A 1 -11.29 7.37 -20.35
N GLU A 2 -10.65 8.34 -21.00
CA GLU A 2 -9.29 8.19 -21.52
C GLU A 2 -8.27 8.44 -20.40
N ILE A 3 -7.34 7.51 -20.18
CA ILE A 3 -6.32 7.62 -19.13
C ILE A 3 -5.03 8.19 -19.74
N THR A 4 -4.77 9.47 -19.47
CA THR A 4 -3.52 10.12 -19.88
C THR A 4 -2.42 9.85 -18.88
N ARG A 5 -1.32 9.22 -19.33
CA ARG A 5 -0.13 8.95 -18.49
C ARG A 5 0.98 9.94 -18.85
N LYS A 6 1.54 10.62 -17.84
CA LYS A 6 2.63 11.59 -18.01
C LYS A 6 3.69 11.37 -16.96
N VAL A 7 4.95 11.37 -17.37
CA VAL A 7 6.10 11.40 -16.46
C VAL A 7 6.31 12.84 -15.99
N ALA A 8 6.12 13.08 -14.68
CA ALA A 8 6.28 14.41 -14.09
C ALA A 8 7.76 14.80 -13.88
N ARG A 9 8.63 13.83 -13.63
CA ARG A 9 10.08 14.00 -13.46
C ARG A 9 10.83 12.80 -14.05
N GLY A 10 11.96 13.05 -14.70
CA GLY A 10 12.74 12.02 -15.39
C GLY A 10 12.31 11.79 -16.83
N THR A 11 12.73 10.66 -17.42
CA THR A 11 12.47 10.31 -18.82
C THR A 11 11.56 9.09 -18.96
N HIS A 12 10.83 9.01 -20.08
CA HIS A 12 9.92 7.88 -20.34
C HIS A 12 10.70 6.59 -20.57
N GLU A 13 11.89 6.68 -21.15
CA GLU A 13 12.80 5.57 -21.41
C GLU A 13 13.23 4.92 -20.09
N LYS A 14 13.66 5.73 -19.12
CA LYS A 14 14.09 5.21 -17.81
C LYS A 14 12.92 4.63 -17.03
N ALA A 15 11.73 5.25 -17.12
CA ALA A 15 10.52 4.70 -16.54
C ALA A 15 10.20 3.31 -17.11
N LYS A 16 10.24 3.14 -18.44
CA LYS A 16 10.01 1.83 -19.08
C LYS A 16 11.05 0.79 -18.65
N GLU A 17 12.32 1.17 -18.56
CA GLU A 17 13.39 0.30 -18.06
C GLU A 17 13.10 -0.18 -16.63
N LEU A 18 12.75 0.74 -15.72
CA LEU A 18 12.41 0.41 -14.33
C LEU A 18 11.17 -0.48 -14.22
N LEU A 19 10.18 -0.30 -15.08
CA LEU A 19 8.98 -1.15 -15.12
C LEU A 19 9.35 -2.59 -15.49
N LEU A 20 10.22 -2.77 -16.50
CA LEU A 20 10.73 -4.08 -16.91
C LEU A 20 11.54 -4.75 -15.79
N LEU A 21 12.32 -3.97 -15.04
CA LEU A 21 13.13 -4.46 -13.92
C LEU A 21 12.30 -4.90 -12.71
N THR A 22 11.24 -4.15 -12.38
CA THR A 22 10.47 -4.34 -11.14
C THR A 22 9.63 -5.63 -11.16
N LYS A 23 9.26 -6.14 -12.36
CA LYS A 23 8.41 -7.34 -12.56
C LYS A 23 7.06 -7.35 -11.80
N ALA A 24 6.68 -6.24 -11.16
CA ALA A 24 5.45 -6.12 -10.37
C ALA A 24 4.20 -5.77 -11.20
N GLY A 25 4.35 -5.58 -12.51
CA GLY A 25 3.24 -5.28 -13.40
C GLY A 25 3.68 -4.90 -14.81
N THR A 26 2.71 -4.73 -15.70
CA THR A 26 2.91 -4.36 -17.11
C THR A 26 2.75 -2.87 -17.37
N GLU A 27 2.20 -2.13 -16.41
CA GLU A 27 1.94 -0.69 -16.51
C GLU A 27 2.18 0.02 -15.19
N PHE A 28 2.58 1.30 -15.26
CA PHE A 28 2.58 2.18 -14.10
C PHE A 28 1.17 2.49 -13.66
N ASN A 29 0.91 2.29 -12.38
CA ASN A 29 -0.35 2.60 -11.75
C ASN A 29 -0.11 3.17 -10.35
N THR A 30 -0.88 4.20 -9.99
CA THR A 30 -0.88 4.77 -8.64
C THR A 30 -1.93 4.16 -7.73
N ALA A 31 -2.87 3.33 -8.24
CA ALA A 31 -3.96 2.79 -7.45
C ALA A 31 -3.51 2.02 -6.20
N PHE A 32 -2.35 1.34 -6.24
CA PHE A 32 -1.81 0.64 -5.08
C PHE A 32 -1.37 1.61 -3.97
N ILE A 33 -0.57 2.62 -4.32
CA ILE A 33 -0.10 3.62 -3.34
C ILE A 33 -1.25 4.52 -2.87
N GLU A 34 -2.19 4.89 -3.74
CA GLU A 34 -3.35 5.70 -3.38
C GLU A 34 -4.31 4.97 -2.44
N ARG A 35 -4.46 3.65 -2.61
CA ARG A 35 -5.22 2.83 -1.66
C ARG A 35 -4.58 2.87 -0.27
N LEU A 36 -3.26 2.66 -0.21
CA LEU A 36 -2.52 2.74 1.05
C LEU A 36 -2.62 4.14 1.68
N ASN A 37 -2.49 5.20 0.88
CA ASN A 37 -2.70 6.58 1.33
C ASN A 37 -4.12 6.83 1.82
N GLY A 38 -5.12 6.17 1.23
CA GLY A 38 -6.50 6.15 1.73
C GLY A 38 -6.58 5.54 3.12
N THR A 39 -6.00 4.36 3.32
CA THR A 39 -5.93 3.69 4.63
C THR A 39 -5.22 4.54 5.68
N PHE A 40 -4.12 5.21 5.33
CA PHE A 40 -3.45 6.14 6.23
C PHE A 40 -4.35 7.30 6.65
N ARG A 41 -5.04 7.93 5.71
CA ARG A 41 -5.96 9.03 6.01
C ARG A 41 -7.18 8.57 6.81
N GLU A 42 -7.62 7.34 6.65
CA GLU A 42 -8.74 6.76 7.41
C GLU A 42 -8.33 6.41 8.85
N ARG A 43 -7.13 5.86 9.04
CA ARG A 43 -6.72 5.24 10.31
C ARG A 43 -5.73 6.07 11.13
N LEU A 44 -5.09 7.08 10.54
CA LEU A 44 -4.16 7.98 11.22
C LEU A 44 -4.73 9.40 11.29
N ALA A 45 -5.24 9.77 12.47
CA ALA A 45 -5.96 11.03 12.66
C ALA A 45 -5.18 12.28 12.23
N SER A 46 -3.84 12.27 12.39
CA SER A 46 -2.95 13.37 11.99
C SER A 46 -2.89 13.58 10.47
N LEU A 47 -3.20 12.57 9.66
CA LEU A 47 -3.21 12.65 8.19
C LEU A 47 -4.57 13.00 7.60
N THR A 48 -5.61 13.14 8.42
CA THR A 48 -6.91 13.63 7.94
C THR A 48 -6.82 15.11 7.53
N ARG A 49 -7.52 15.51 6.46
CA ARG A 49 -7.41 16.86 5.87
C ARG A 49 -7.71 18.01 6.86
N LYS A 50 -8.64 17.79 7.79
CA LYS A 50 -8.99 18.75 8.85
C LYS A 50 -9.00 17.99 10.17
N CYS A 51 -7.95 18.16 10.98
CA CYS A 51 -7.77 17.44 12.23
C CYS A 51 -7.39 18.39 13.37
N ARG A 52 -7.65 17.97 14.60
CA ARG A 52 -7.13 18.60 15.84
C ARG A 52 -5.99 17.80 16.45
N HIS A 53 -5.38 16.91 15.67
CA HIS A 53 -4.40 15.91 16.10
C HIS A 53 -3.07 16.12 15.36
N ALA A 54 -2.58 17.35 15.32
CA ALA A 54 -1.32 17.65 14.65
C ALA A 54 -0.18 16.83 15.27
N ALA A 55 0.61 16.17 14.44
CA ALA A 55 1.82 15.50 14.89
C ALA A 55 2.89 16.56 15.19
N ALA A 56 3.35 16.62 16.44
CA ALA A 56 4.41 17.55 16.84
C ALA A 56 5.82 17.07 16.46
N ARG A 57 5.95 15.79 16.10
CA ARG A 57 7.21 15.11 15.79
C ARG A 57 7.03 14.24 14.56
N MET A 58 7.96 14.33 13.62
CA MET A 58 7.94 13.55 12.38
C MET A 58 8.08 12.06 12.68
N GLU A 59 8.91 11.70 13.66
CA GLU A 59 9.18 10.32 14.05
C GLU A 59 7.92 9.61 14.53
N THR A 60 7.04 10.32 15.25
CA THR A 60 5.75 9.78 15.70
C THR A 60 4.80 9.55 14.54
N LEU A 61 4.79 10.45 13.56
CA LEU A 61 3.99 10.29 12.35
C LEU A 61 4.48 9.09 11.53
N GLU A 62 5.78 8.99 11.30
CA GLU A 62 6.41 7.90 10.57
C GLU A 62 6.17 6.55 11.24
N ALA A 63 6.38 6.45 12.55
CA ALA A 63 6.10 5.22 13.30
C ALA A 63 4.62 4.79 13.18
N GLY A 64 3.69 5.74 13.24
CA GLY A 64 2.26 5.47 13.02
C GLY A 64 1.96 4.98 11.59
N MET A 65 2.60 5.58 10.59
CA MET A 65 2.49 5.14 9.20
C MET A 65 3.04 3.73 9.00
N TYR A 66 4.20 3.42 9.57
CA TYR A 66 4.76 2.06 9.52
C TYR A 66 3.82 1.05 10.16
N LEU A 67 3.32 1.33 11.37
CA LEU A 67 2.40 0.42 12.06
C LEU A 67 1.13 0.16 11.24
N ILE A 68 0.48 1.21 10.72
CA ILE A 68 -0.74 1.06 9.92
C ILE A 68 -0.45 0.36 8.60
N GLY A 69 0.67 0.70 7.94
CA GLY A 69 1.04 0.14 6.65
C GLY A 69 1.38 -1.34 6.77
N CYS A 70 2.17 -1.72 7.77
CA CYS A 70 2.51 -3.11 8.05
C CYS A 70 1.27 -3.92 8.41
N THR A 71 0.41 -3.42 9.32
CA THR A 71 -0.82 -4.17 9.67
C THR A 71 -1.77 -4.33 8.49
N TYR A 72 -1.94 -3.30 7.65
CA TYR A 72 -2.74 -3.39 6.43
C TYR A 72 -2.18 -4.44 5.44
N ASN A 73 -0.87 -4.49 5.25
CA ASN A 73 -0.26 -5.40 4.28
C ASN A 73 -0.19 -6.85 4.77
N PHE A 74 0.00 -7.08 6.08
CA PHE A 74 0.30 -8.42 6.62
C PHE A 74 -0.84 -9.03 7.44
N CYS A 75 -1.63 -8.23 8.17
CA CYS A 75 -2.59 -8.74 9.15
C CYS A 75 -4.05 -8.73 8.68
N PHE A 76 -4.40 -7.89 7.70
CA PHE A 76 -5.80 -7.73 7.27
C PHE A 76 -6.03 -8.24 5.85
N PRO A 77 -6.94 -9.21 5.65
CA PRO A 77 -7.33 -9.65 4.31
C PRO A 77 -7.93 -8.51 3.50
N HIS A 78 -7.51 -8.39 2.24
CA HIS A 78 -8.04 -7.40 1.33
C HIS A 78 -9.27 -7.95 0.59
N GLN A 79 -10.37 -7.20 0.58
CA GLN A 79 -11.64 -7.64 0.02
C GLN A 79 -11.54 -8.06 -1.44
N GLU A 80 -10.92 -7.24 -2.30
CA GLU A 80 -10.79 -7.57 -3.74
C GLU A 80 -9.90 -8.80 -3.96
N LEU A 81 -8.80 -8.94 -3.23
CA LEU A 81 -7.88 -10.07 -3.40
C LEU A 81 -8.54 -11.37 -2.94
N SER A 82 -9.40 -11.27 -1.93
CA SER A 82 -10.10 -12.41 -1.35
C SER A 82 -11.29 -12.90 -2.20
N LYS A 83 -11.63 -12.23 -3.31
CA LYS A 83 -12.69 -12.69 -4.22
C LYS A 83 -12.26 -13.96 -4.96
N LYS A 84 -13.24 -14.79 -5.33
CA LYS A 84 -13.05 -16.02 -6.13
C LYS A 84 -12.34 -15.81 -7.46
N ALA A 85 -12.46 -14.62 -8.07
CA ALA A 85 -11.78 -14.28 -9.32
C ALA A 85 -10.26 -14.13 -9.18
N TYR A 86 -9.76 -14.00 -7.95
CA TYR A 86 -8.34 -13.89 -7.64
C TYR A 86 -7.92 -15.09 -6.78
N PHE A 87 -7.78 -14.92 -5.47
CA PHE A 87 -7.27 -15.97 -4.59
C PHE A 87 -8.37 -16.84 -3.96
N GLY A 88 -9.63 -16.39 -3.98
CA GLY A 88 -10.77 -17.18 -3.53
C GLY A 88 -10.85 -17.49 -2.04
N GLY A 89 -9.97 -16.89 -1.23
CA GLY A 89 -9.98 -16.98 0.23
C GLY A 89 -9.33 -15.75 0.86
N PRO A 90 -9.42 -15.57 2.20
CA PRO A 90 -8.82 -14.44 2.90
C PRO A 90 -7.35 -14.25 2.52
N THR A 91 -7.04 -13.17 1.80
CA THR A 91 -5.70 -12.91 1.24
C THR A 91 -5.27 -11.48 1.53
N THR A 92 -4.10 -11.32 2.14
CA THR A 92 -3.51 -10.01 2.42
C THR A 92 -2.68 -9.52 1.22
N PRO A 93 -2.39 -8.21 1.12
CA PRO A 93 -1.46 -7.70 0.11
C PRO A 93 -0.08 -8.37 0.14
N ALA A 94 0.46 -8.66 1.33
CA ALA A 94 1.76 -9.33 1.47
C ALA A 94 1.72 -10.78 0.95
N MET A 95 0.60 -11.49 1.15
CA MET A 95 0.40 -12.82 0.54
C MET A 95 0.35 -12.75 -0.99
N ALA A 96 -0.40 -11.79 -1.55
CA ALA A 96 -0.48 -11.62 -3.00
C ALA A 96 0.88 -11.22 -3.63
N ALA A 97 1.74 -10.56 -2.85
CA ALA A 97 3.11 -10.24 -3.23
C ALA A 97 4.12 -11.37 -2.94
N ALA A 98 3.66 -12.54 -2.46
CA ALA A 98 4.48 -13.68 -2.06
C ALA A 98 5.56 -13.36 -1.01
N LEU A 99 5.29 -12.39 -0.13
CA LEU A 99 6.15 -12.03 1.01
C LEU A 99 5.88 -12.89 2.24
N THR A 100 4.71 -13.52 2.30
CA THR A 100 4.26 -14.46 3.33
C THR A 100 3.24 -15.41 2.72
N ASP A 101 3.03 -16.57 3.32
CA ASP A 101 2.04 -17.57 2.92
C ASP A 101 0.77 -17.58 3.80
N HIS A 102 0.74 -16.74 4.84
CA HIS A 102 -0.37 -16.67 5.79
C HIS A 102 -0.61 -15.25 6.30
N ILE A 103 -1.75 -15.07 6.97
CA ILE A 103 -2.15 -13.81 7.60
C ILE A 103 -1.45 -13.70 8.95
N TRP A 104 -0.68 -12.63 9.14
CA TRP A 104 0.09 -12.43 10.37
C TRP A 104 -0.80 -11.97 11.52
N GLY A 105 -0.49 -12.45 12.72
CA GLY A 105 -1.03 -11.88 13.95
C GLY A 105 -0.32 -10.58 14.35
N MET A 106 -0.97 -9.75 15.18
CA MET A 106 -0.34 -8.51 15.69
C MET A 106 0.95 -8.78 16.48
N ARG A 107 1.04 -9.91 17.18
CA ARG A 107 2.23 -10.30 17.93
C ARG A 107 3.39 -10.63 17.00
N GLU A 108 3.12 -11.39 15.95
CA GLU A 108 4.10 -11.79 14.94
C GLU A 108 4.65 -10.58 14.18
N LEU A 109 3.82 -9.58 13.92
CA LEU A 109 4.26 -8.35 13.26
C LEU A 109 5.21 -7.49 14.11
N LEU A 110 5.09 -7.54 15.44
CA LEU A 110 5.76 -6.64 16.37
C LEU A 110 6.95 -7.27 17.13
N MET A 111 7.19 -8.57 16.93
CA MET A 111 8.28 -9.32 17.57
C MET A 111 9.35 -9.68 16.55
#